data_AF-A0AAW8F908-F1
#
_entry.id   AF-A0AAW8F908-F1
#
_cell.length_a   1.000
_cell.length_b   1.000
_cell.length_c   1.000
_cell.angle_alpha   90.00
_cell.angle_beta   90.00
_cell.angle_gamma   90.00
#
_symmetry.space_group_name_H-M   'P 1'
#
loop_
_entity.id
_entity.type
_entity.pdbx_description
1 polymer ?
#
loop_
_entity_poly.entity_id
_entity_poly.type
_entity_poly.pdbx_seq_one_letter_code
_entity_poly.pdbx_strand_id
1 'polypeptide(L)'
;MIDIAREYHVALPAWIDDELADVPAAVPSREDRMRLVHRLADRNWREGNGGPFAALVAERASGRIVSVGVNVVLSSGVSSAHAEVVALGLAQMATGSWDLGGDGLPSHELVVNWRPCVQCYGATMWSGVRGLVVAGQGPELEEITTFDEGPLGSDWAEQFETRGIEVVGDVLRDEALAVFRNYRKAVDESDEVVVYNARGGTE
;
A
#
# COMPACT_ATOMS: atom_id res chain seq x y z
N MET A 1 19.34 -34.81 1.76
CA MET A 1 19.13 -33.48 2.38
C MET A 1 18.04 -32.82 1.57
N ILE A 2 16.98 -32.30 2.19
CA ILE A 2 15.97 -31.55 1.44
C ILE A 2 16.58 -30.19 1.12
N ASP A 3 16.59 -29.83 -0.16
CA ASP A 3 17.00 -28.52 -0.66
C ASP A 3 15.80 -27.58 -0.56
N ILE A 4 15.94 -26.47 0.18
CA ILE A 4 14.87 -25.50 0.41
C ILE A 4 15.43 -24.09 0.24
N ALA A 5 14.59 -23.18 -0.29
CA ALA A 5 14.89 -21.76 -0.30
C ALA A 5 15.09 -21.25 1.15
N ARG A 6 16.06 -20.34 1.33
CA ARG A 6 16.42 -19.78 2.64
C ARG A 6 16.15 -18.28 2.75
N GLU A 7 15.97 -17.63 1.62
CA GLU A 7 15.78 -16.20 1.51
C GLU A 7 14.89 -15.89 0.31
N TYR A 8 14.25 -14.74 0.39
CA TYR A 8 13.58 -14.08 -0.71
C TYR A 8 13.84 -12.58 -0.56
N HIS A 9 13.72 -11.84 -1.65
CA HIS A 9 14.02 -10.42 -1.66
C HIS A 9 12.87 -9.65 -2.32
N VAL A 10 12.46 -8.57 -1.67
CA VAL A 10 11.47 -7.61 -2.18
C VAL A 10 12.10 -6.25 -2.08
N ALA A 11 12.14 -5.52 -3.20
CA ALA A 11 12.67 -4.17 -3.26
C ALA A 11 11.77 -3.26 -4.08
N LEU A 12 11.89 -1.97 -3.80
CA LEU A 12 11.28 -0.94 -4.60
C LEU A 12 11.97 -0.84 -5.97
N PRO A 13 11.20 -0.57 -7.03
CA PRO A 13 11.77 -0.33 -8.36
C PRO A 13 12.52 1.01 -8.40
N ALA A 14 13.53 1.11 -9.25
CA ALA A 14 14.44 2.28 -9.30
C ALA A 14 13.73 3.61 -9.63
N TRP A 15 12.60 3.55 -10.35
CA TRP A 15 11.83 4.74 -10.70
C TRP A 15 11.22 5.48 -9.49
N ILE A 16 11.20 4.85 -8.31
CA ILE A 16 10.77 5.51 -7.08
C ILE A 16 11.63 6.74 -6.77
N ASP A 17 12.93 6.69 -7.05
CA ASP A 17 13.83 7.81 -6.82
C ASP A 17 13.41 9.04 -7.65
N ASP A 18 13.01 8.82 -8.91
CA ASP A 18 12.50 9.88 -9.79
C ASP A 18 11.19 10.48 -9.25
N GLU A 19 10.28 9.62 -8.76
CA GLU A 19 8.97 10.04 -8.26
C GLU A 19 9.07 10.82 -6.93
N LEU A 20 10.14 10.58 -6.17
CA LEU A 20 10.40 11.23 -4.88
C LEU A 20 11.36 12.42 -4.97
N ALA A 21 11.98 12.69 -6.12
CA ALA A 21 13.05 13.67 -6.27
C ALA A 21 12.68 15.08 -5.74
N ASP A 22 11.45 15.52 -5.99
CA ASP A 22 10.95 16.84 -5.59
C ASP A 22 10.01 16.78 -4.36
N VAL A 23 9.88 15.61 -3.73
CA VAL A 23 9.03 15.43 -2.54
C VAL A 23 9.81 15.90 -1.30
N PRO A 24 9.28 16.87 -0.53
CA PRO A 24 9.93 17.27 0.70
C PRO A 24 9.91 16.12 1.71
N ALA A 25 10.96 16.02 2.53
CA ALA A 25 11.07 14.96 3.54
C ALA A 25 9.87 14.90 4.50
N ALA A 26 9.19 16.04 4.73
CA ALA A 26 7.97 16.12 5.50
C ALA A 26 6.81 16.70 4.67
N VAL A 27 5.70 15.97 4.65
CA VAL A 27 4.44 16.33 4.00
C VAL A 27 3.33 16.31 5.05
N PRO A 28 3.04 17.46 5.73
CA PRO A 28 2.12 17.47 6.87
C PRO A 28 0.67 17.10 6.52
N SER A 29 0.16 17.58 5.39
CA SER A 29 -1.22 17.30 4.96
C SER A 29 -1.40 15.82 4.64
N ARG A 30 -2.50 15.23 5.14
CA ARG A 30 -2.91 13.86 4.79
C ARG A 30 -3.34 13.79 3.33
N GLU A 31 -3.97 14.84 2.81
CA GLU A 31 -4.35 14.98 1.40
C GLU A 31 -3.12 14.99 0.50
N ASP A 32 -2.08 15.77 0.79
CA ASP A 32 -0.86 15.81 -0.03
C ASP A 32 -0.08 14.49 0.02
N ARG A 33 -0.05 13.82 1.18
CA ARG A 33 0.48 12.46 1.29
C ARG A 33 -0.33 11.48 0.44
N MET A 34 -1.65 11.58 0.49
CA MET A 34 -2.52 10.72 -0.32
C MET A 34 -2.34 10.98 -1.83
N ARG A 35 -2.16 12.24 -2.25
CA ARG A 35 -1.82 12.56 -3.66
C ARG A 35 -0.52 11.90 -4.09
N LEU A 36 0.49 11.90 -3.23
CA LEU A 36 1.74 11.18 -3.50
C LEU A 36 1.49 9.67 -3.64
N VAL A 37 0.69 9.07 -2.75
CA VAL A 37 0.31 7.65 -2.85
C VAL A 37 -0.41 7.38 -4.17
N HIS A 38 -1.35 8.24 -4.60
CA HIS A 38 -2.04 8.07 -5.89
C HIS A 38 -1.10 8.16 -7.10
N ARG A 39 -0.12 9.08 -7.09
CA ARG A 39 0.90 9.15 -8.14
C ARG A 39 1.76 7.90 -8.21
N LEU A 40 2.23 7.42 -7.05
CA LEU A 40 2.99 6.18 -6.94
C LEU A 40 2.18 4.98 -7.46
N ALA A 41 0.91 4.89 -7.10
CA ALA A 41 0.00 3.84 -7.54
C ALA A 41 -0.22 3.87 -9.07
N ASP A 42 -0.46 5.06 -9.64
CA ASP A 42 -0.65 5.22 -11.09
C ASP A 42 0.61 4.88 -11.89
N ARG A 43 1.79 5.31 -11.43
CA ARG A 43 3.06 4.95 -12.08
C ARG A 43 3.37 3.47 -11.95
N ASN A 44 3.10 2.86 -10.80
CA ASN A 44 3.49 1.48 -10.53
C ASN A 44 2.95 0.46 -11.55
N TRP A 45 1.67 0.56 -11.89
CA TRP A 45 1.06 -0.35 -12.86
C TRP A 45 1.53 -0.05 -14.30
N ARG A 46 1.82 1.20 -14.63
CA ARG A 46 2.39 1.58 -15.95
C ARG A 46 3.79 1.04 -16.15
N GLU A 47 4.54 0.88 -15.06
CA GLU A 47 5.88 0.29 -15.03
C GLU A 47 5.84 -1.24 -14.92
N GLY A 48 4.65 -1.87 -14.94
CA GLY A 48 4.48 -3.32 -14.98
C GLY A 48 4.85 -4.07 -13.67
N ASN A 49 4.96 -3.36 -12.55
CA ASN A 49 5.42 -3.97 -11.28
C ASN A 49 4.32 -4.75 -10.54
N GLY A 50 3.06 -4.38 -10.76
CA GLY A 50 1.90 -4.94 -10.08
C GLY A 50 0.66 -4.09 -10.25
N GLY A 51 -0.34 -4.33 -9.40
CA GLY A 51 -1.60 -3.59 -9.43
C GLY A 51 -1.45 -2.10 -9.07
N PRO A 52 -2.51 -1.30 -9.27
CA PRO A 52 -2.54 0.15 -9.06
C PRO A 52 -2.61 0.52 -7.56
N PHE A 53 -1.69 0.00 -6.74
CA PHE A 53 -1.70 0.18 -5.29
C PHE A 53 -0.38 0.71 -4.78
N ALA A 54 -0.48 1.66 -3.87
CA ALA A 54 0.65 2.24 -3.18
C ALA A 54 0.29 2.57 -1.73
N ALA A 55 1.31 2.75 -0.92
CA ALA A 55 1.21 3.14 0.47
C ALA A 55 2.44 3.97 0.89
N LEU A 56 2.33 4.71 1.99
CA LEU A 56 3.47 5.28 2.67
C LEU A 56 3.31 5.23 4.18
N VAL A 57 4.43 5.20 4.90
CA VAL A 57 4.46 5.37 6.35
C VAL A 57 5.04 6.75 6.65
N ALA A 58 4.35 7.51 7.49
CA ALA A 58 4.80 8.83 7.92
C ALA A 58 4.70 9.00 9.43
N GLU A 59 5.54 9.87 9.99
CA GLU A 59 5.36 10.36 11.35
C GLU A 59 4.09 11.20 11.45
N ARG A 60 3.21 10.87 12.41
CA ARG A 60 1.93 11.55 12.61
C ARG A 60 2.07 13.02 12.99
N ALA A 61 3.10 13.35 13.78
CA ALA A 61 3.28 14.71 14.31
C ALA A 61 3.94 15.67 13.32
N SER A 62 4.95 15.19 12.56
CA SER A 62 5.75 16.03 11.67
C SER A 62 5.35 15.92 10.20
N GLY A 63 4.67 14.83 9.82
CA GLY A 63 4.46 14.47 8.42
C GLY A 63 5.71 13.93 7.72
N ARG A 64 6.82 13.66 8.45
CA ARG A 64 8.04 13.09 7.85
C ARG A 64 7.72 11.73 7.24
N ILE A 65 8.00 11.57 5.95
CA ILE A 65 7.89 10.28 5.27
C ILE A 65 9.03 9.39 5.75
N VAL A 66 8.69 8.18 6.20
CA VAL A 66 9.63 7.17 6.68
C VAL A 66 9.90 6.12 5.61
N SER A 67 8.86 5.72 4.87
CA SER A 67 8.97 4.81 3.74
C SER A 67 7.79 5.01 2.78
N VAL A 68 7.97 4.51 1.56
CA VAL A 68 6.90 4.29 0.59
C VAL A 68 6.86 2.80 0.22
N GLY A 69 5.74 2.35 -0.31
CA GLY A 69 5.55 1.00 -0.81
C GLY A 69 4.63 1.02 -2.01
N VAL A 70 4.92 0.19 -3.02
CA VAL A 70 4.04 -0.06 -4.16
C VAL A 70 3.85 -1.56 -4.30
N ASN A 71 2.76 -1.98 -4.96
CA ASN A 71 2.54 -3.39 -5.24
C ASN A 71 3.61 -3.91 -6.22
N VAL A 72 4.46 -4.81 -5.75
CA VAL A 72 5.55 -5.42 -6.54
C VAL A 72 5.37 -6.93 -6.69
N VAL A 73 4.12 -7.42 -6.62
CA VAL A 73 3.82 -8.85 -6.70
C VAL A 73 4.35 -9.47 -7.99
N LEU A 74 4.14 -8.80 -9.13
CA LEU A 74 4.57 -9.31 -10.43
C LEU A 74 6.09 -9.26 -10.58
N SER A 75 6.71 -8.14 -10.22
CA SER A 75 8.16 -7.97 -10.39
C SER A 75 9.00 -8.75 -9.37
N SER A 76 8.47 -9.04 -8.19
CA SER A 76 9.16 -9.86 -7.17
C SER A 76 8.83 -11.36 -7.24
N GLY A 77 7.69 -11.74 -7.84
CA GLY A 77 7.17 -13.11 -7.78
C GLY A 77 6.68 -13.53 -6.39
N VAL A 78 6.47 -12.58 -5.47
CA VAL A 78 6.03 -12.83 -4.09
C VAL A 78 4.62 -12.27 -3.88
N SER A 79 3.65 -13.15 -3.67
CA SER A 79 2.23 -12.77 -3.55
C SER A 79 1.94 -11.84 -2.37
N SER A 80 2.75 -11.87 -1.31
CA SER A 80 2.59 -10.99 -0.16
C SER A 80 3.16 -9.58 -0.34
N ALA A 81 3.84 -9.30 -1.46
CA ALA A 81 4.50 -8.02 -1.73
C ALA A 81 3.51 -6.91 -2.17
N HIS A 82 2.44 -6.76 -1.40
CA HIS A 82 1.46 -5.67 -1.52
C HIS A 82 2.06 -4.35 -1.00
N ALA A 83 1.52 -3.23 -1.47
CA ALA A 83 2.03 -1.90 -1.16
C ALA A 83 2.15 -1.63 0.34
N GLU A 84 1.14 -2.01 1.12
CA GLU A 84 1.10 -1.83 2.57
C GLU A 84 2.19 -2.66 3.26
N VAL A 85 2.34 -3.93 2.87
CA VAL A 85 3.34 -4.83 3.44
C VAL A 85 4.75 -4.32 3.13
N VAL A 86 4.99 -3.87 1.89
CA VAL A 86 6.26 -3.28 1.48
C VAL A 86 6.56 -1.99 2.24
N ALA A 87 5.60 -1.07 2.33
CA ALA A 87 5.77 0.20 3.05
C ALA A 87 6.08 -0.04 4.53
N LEU A 88 5.32 -0.91 5.21
CA LEU A 88 5.52 -1.24 6.62
C LEU A 88 6.88 -1.91 6.85
N GLY A 89 7.25 -2.89 6.03
CA GLY A 89 8.54 -3.57 6.12
C GLY A 89 9.71 -2.61 5.93
N LEU A 90 9.63 -1.72 4.94
CA LEU A 90 10.66 -0.71 4.71
C LEU A 90 10.73 0.33 5.84
N ALA A 91 9.60 0.71 6.44
CA ALA A 91 9.61 1.57 7.62
C ALA A 91 10.29 0.91 8.81
N GLN A 92 10.05 -0.38 9.02
CA GLN A 92 10.71 -1.17 10.06
C GLN A 92 12.23 -1.23 9.83
N MET A 93 12.68 -1.40 8.59
CA MET A 93 14.10 -1.34 8.25
C MET A 93 14.69 0.06 8.46
N ALA A 94 13.99 1.12 8.04
CA ALA A 94 14.45 2.50 8.20
C ALA A 94 14.56 2.92 9.67
N THR A 95 13.69 2.40 10.53
CA THR A 95 13.69 2.68 11.98
C THR A 95 14.54 1.72 12.78
N GLY A 96 14.96 0.59 12.21
CA GLY A 96 15.66 -0.48 12.91
C GLY A 96 14.80 -1.18 13.97
N SER A 97 13.46 -1.09 13.86
CA SER A 97 12.50 -1.67 14.81
C SER A 97 11.40 -2.42 14.08
N TRP A 98 11.00 -3.58 14.61
CA TRP A 98 9.83 -4.31 14.12
C TRP A 98 8.50 -3.69 14.62
N ASP A 99 8.54 -2.96 15.74
CA ASP A 99 7.39 -2.24 16.30
C ASP A 99 7.52 -0.75 15.97
N LEU A 100 6.71 -0.27 15.01
CA LEU A 100 6.67 1.14 14.62
C LEU A 100 6.05 2.05 15.68
N GLY A 101 5.49 1.50 16.75
CA GLY A 101 4.96 2.27 17.89
C GLY A 101 5.73 2.02 19.18
N GLY A 102 6.93 1.43 19.08
CA GLY A 102 7.78 1.09 20.21
C GLY A 102 8.36 2.32 20.91
N ASP A 103 8.83 2.12 22.15
CA ASP A 103 9.37 3.19 22.98
C ASP A 103 10.53 3.93 22.30
N GLY A 104 10.50 5.26 22.38
CA GLY A 104 11.52 6.13 21.78
C GLY A 104 11.33 6.40 20.28
N LEU A 105 10.32 5.81 19.64
CA LEU A 105 9.95 6.15 18.27
C LEU A 105 8.80 7.18 18.23
N PRO A 106 8.77 8.03 17.20
CA PRO A 106 7.60 8.85 16.91
C PRO A 106 6.41 7.96 16.58
N SER A 107 5.20 8.47 16.80
CA SER A 107 3.99 7.77 16.39
C SER A 107 3.84 7.80 14.86
N HIS A 108 3.60 6.65 14.24
CA HIS A 108 3.49 6.51 12.79
C HIS A 108 2.05 6.28 12.31
N GLU A 109 1.74 6.72 11.10
CA GLU A 109 0.52 6.35 10.37
C GLU A 109 0.85 5.77 9.00
N LEU A 110 0.06 4.77 8.59
CA LEU A 110 0.06 4.21 7.24
C LEU A 110 -0.98 4.96 6.41
N VAL A 111 -0.60 5.43 5.22
CA VAL A 111 -1.50 6.08 4.25
C VAL A 111 -1.59 5.19 3.01
N VAL A 112 -2.81 4.83 2.59
CA VAL A 112 -3.06 3.84 1.52
C VAL A 112 -4.13 4.32 0.54
N ASN A 113 -3.98 4.03 -0.75
CA ASN A 113 -4.94 4.48 -1.76
C ASN A 113 -6.25 3.68 -1.78
N TRP A 114 -6.39 2.64 -0.97
CA TRP A 114 -7.66 1.97 -0.70
C TRP A 114 -7.60 1.20 0.62
N ARG A 115 -8.75 0.86 1.19
CA ARG A 115 -8.85 0.01 2.39
C ARG A 115 -7.95 -1.23 2.22
N PRO A 116 -7.13 -1.59 3.23
CA PRO A 116 -6.28 -2.77 3.16
C PRO A 116 -7.08 -4.06 2.95
N CYS A 117 -6.62 -4.94 2.06
CA CYS A 117 -7.17 -6.30 1.92
C CYS A 117 -6.91 -7.15 3.17
N VAL A 118 -7.51 -8.33 3.29
CA VAL A 118 -7.39 -9.19 4.49
C VAL A 118 -5.94 -9.48 4.93
N GLN A 119 -5.01 -9.60 3.99
CA GLN A 119 -3.59 -9.77 4.28
C GLN A 119 -2.99 -8.50 4.89
N CYS A 120 -3.17 -7.38 4.20
CA CYS A 120 -2.60 -6.08 4.59
C CYS A 120 -3.26 -5.54 5.86
N TYR A 121 -4.51 -5.91 6.10
CA TYR A 121 -5.24 -5.67 7.34
C TYR A 121 -4.50 -6.28 8.54
N GLY A 122 -4.14 -7.56 8.45
CA GLY A 122 -3.34 -8.23 9.46
C GLY A 122 -1.95 -7.59 9.61
N ALA A 123 -1.25 -7.37 8.49
CA ALA A 123 0.07 -6.73 8.52
C ALA A 123 0.06 -5.36 9.21
N THR A 124 -0.97 -4.55 8.93
CA THR A 124 -1.14 -3.23 9.55
C THR A 124 -1.36 -3.34 11.06
N MET A 125 -2.22 -4.27 11.51
CA MET A 125 -2.46 -4.51 12.95
C MET A 125 -1.19 -4.88 13.72
N TRP A 126 -0.31 -5.67 13.11
CA TRP A 126 0.92 -6.16 13.76
C TRP A 126 2.11 -5.21 13.63
N SER A 127 2.01 -4.18 12.80
CA SER A 127 3.14 -3.31 12.47
C SER A 127 3.54 -2.32 13.58
N GLY A 128 2.63 -2.03 14.50
CA GLY A 128 2.83 -1.00 15.52
C GLY A 128 2.47 0.43 15.09
N VAL A 129 1.96 0.66 13.88
CA VAL A 129 1.41 1.99 13.54
C VAL A 129 0.27 2.37 14.49
N ARG A 130 0.01 3.66 14.64
CA ARG A 130 -1.08 4.20 15.47
C ARG A 130 -2.14 4.93 14.64
N GLY A 131 -1.97 5.00 13.32
CA GLY A 131 -2.94 5.57 12.40
C GLY A 131 -2.99 4.81 11.08
N LEU A 132 -4.18 4.77 10.50
CA LEU A 132 -4.46 4.26 9.16
C LEU A 132 -5.31 5.30 8.43
N VAL A 133 -4.77 5.86 7.35
CA VAL A 133 -5.45 6.81 6.47
C VAL A 133 -5.75 6.10 5.15
N VAL A 134 -7.02 5.94 4.82
CA VAL A 134 -7.46 5.26 3.59
C VAL A 134 -8.12 6.27 2.65
N ALA A 135 -7.84 6.15 1.35
CA ALA A 135 -8.51 7.02 0.38
C ALA A 135 -9.99 6.69 0.22
N GLY A 136 -10.33 5.41 0.35
CA GLY A 136 -11.69 4.92 0.18
C GLY A 136 -11.81 3.46 0.58
N GLN A 137 -13.05 2.98 0.53
CA GLN A 137 -13.46 1.60 0.75
C GLN A 137 -14.70 1.33 -0.08
N GLY A 138 -15.02 0.05 -0.30
CA GLY A 138 -16.28 -0.35 -0.93
C GLY A 138 -16.07 -1.28 -2.13
N PRO A 139 -17.17 -1.77 -2.70
CA PRO A 139 -17.14 -2.73 -3.80
C PRO A 139 -16.55 -2.14 -5.09
N GLU A 140 -16.50 -0.81 -5.22
CA GLU A 140 -16.05 -0.16 -6.46
C GLU A 140 -14.62 -0.56 -6.86
N LEU A 141 -13.74 -0.83 -5.89
CA LEU A 141 -12.40 -1.33 -6.22
C LEU A 141 -12.49 -2.68 -6.94
N GLU A 142 -13.19 -3.65 -6.36
CA GLU A 142 -13.30 -4.99 -6.92
C GLU A 142 -14.06 -4.97 -8.26
N GLU A 143 -15.11 -4.14 -8.36
CA GLU A 143 -15.88 -3.94 -9.58
C GLU A 143 -15.04 -3.34 -10.72
N ILE A 144 -14.17 -2.36 -10.42
CA ILE A 144 -13.33 -1.69 -11.42
C ILE A 144 -12.12 -2.57 -11.78
N THR A 145 -11.44 -3.12 -10.79
CA THR A 145 -10.10 -3.69 -10.98
C THR A 145 -10.08 -5.21 -11.05
N THR A 146 -11.16 -5.87 -10.63
CA THR A 146 -11.27 -7.34 -10.48
C THR A 146 -10.33 -7.96 -9.44
N PHE A 147 -9.61 -7.15 -8.64
CA PHE A 147 -8.87 -7.64 -7.49
C PHE A 147 -9.84 -8.10 -6.38
N ASP A 148 -9.41 -9.09 -5.58
CA ASP A 148 -10.15 -9.61 -4.43
C ASP A 148 -9.55 -9.06 -3.14
N GLU A 149 -10.35 -8.35 -2.36
CA GLU A 149 -9.98 -7.77 -1.07
C GLU A 149 -9.97 -8.81 0.07
N GLY A 150 -10.59 -9.96 -0.17
CA GLY A 150 -10.79 -11.01 0.81
C GLY A 150 -11.91 -10.71 1.81
N PRO A 151 -12.20 -11.68 2.70
CA PRO A 151 -13.39 -11.66 3.55
C PRO A 151 -13.19 -10.77 4.78
N LEU A 152 -13.30 -9.46 4.61
CA LEU A 152 -13.31 -8.49 5.72
C LEU A 152 -14.74 -8.22 6.20
N GLY A 153 -14.91 -8.17 7.52
CA GLY A 153 -16.16 -7.77 8.15
C GLY A 153 -16.48 -6.28 7.95
N SER A 154 -17.76 -5.92 8.11
CA SER A 154 -18.19 -4.51 8.06
C SER A 154 -17.60 -3.66 9.20
N ASP A 155 -17.14 -4.31 10.26
CA ASP A 155 -16.50 -3.73 11.44
C ASP A 155 -14.97 -3.54 11.27
N TRP A 156 -14.42 -3.69 10.07
CA TRP A 156 -12.97 -3.65 9.83
C TRP A 156 -12.28 -2.43 10.45
N ALA A 157 -12.88 -1.24 10.36
CA ALA A 157 -12.32 0.00 10.91
C ALA A 157 -12.39 0.01 12.45
N GLU A 158 -13.52 -0.40 13.04
CA GLU A 158 -13.70 -0.47 14.49
C GLU A 158 -12.65 -1.40 15.14
N GLN A 159 -12.31 -2.50 14.46
CA GLN A 159 -11.29 -3.42 14.95
C GLN A 159 -9.88 -2.77 15.03
N PHE A 160 -9.56 -1.79 14.19
CA PHE A 160 -8.35 -0.98 14.34
C PHE A 160 -8.47 -0.02 15.52
N GLU A 161 -9.59 0.70 15.63
CA GLU A 161 -9.81 1.72 16.65
C GLU A 161 -9.79 1.14 18.07
N THR A 162 -10.41 -0.02 18.27
CA THR A 162 -10.39 -0.76 19.54
C THR A 162 -8.99 -1.20 19.97
N ARG A 163 -8.03 -1.22 19.05
CA ARG A 163 -6.60 -1.50 19.28
C ARG A 163 -5.75 -0.23 19.36
N GLY A 164 -6.37 0.95 19.40
CA GLY A 164 -5.68 2.23 19.48
C GLY A 164 -5.06 2.70 18.17
N ILE A 165 -5.56 2.20 17.03
CA ILE A 165 -5.15 2.63 15.70
C ILE A 165 -6.27 3.51 15.13
N GLU A 166 -6.05 4.82 15.07
CA GLU A 166 -7.03 5.75 14.50
C GLU A 166 -7.23 5.45 13.01
N VAL A 167 -8.49 5.36 12.57
CA VAL A 167 -8.81 5.20 11.14
C VAL A 167 -9.39 6.50 10.59
N VAL A 168 -8.82 6.97 9.48
CA VAL A 168 -9.32 8.14 8.74
C VAL A 168 -9.68 7.68 7.34
N GLY A 169 -10.96 7.81 6.98
CA GLY A 169 -11.49 7.38 5.67
C GLY A 169 -11.74 8.51 4.70
N ASP A 170 -12.01 8.12 3.44
CA ASP A 170 -12.48 8.99 2.35
C ASP A 170 -11.55 10.17 2.01
N VAL A 171 -10.24 10.02 2.21
CA VAL A 171 -9.25 11.04 1.85
C VAL A 171 -8.95 10.98 0.35
N LEU A 172 -9.48 11.93 -0.43
CA LEU A 172 -9.30 11.97 -1.88
C LEU A 172 -9.77 10.68 -2.59
N ARG A 173 -10.92 10.15 -2.16
CA ARG A 173 -11.58 8.97 -2.73
C ARG A 173 -11.70 9.03 -4.26
N ASP A 174 -12.16 10.16 -4.79
CA ASP A 174 -12.40 10.31 -6.23
C ASP A 174 -11.11 10.24 -7.04
N GLU A 175 -10.00 10.75 -6.51
CA GLU A 175 -8.68 10.64 -7.13
C GLU A 175 -8.21 9.17 -7.15
N ALA A 176 -8.44 8.42 -6.06
CA ALA A 176 -8.13 6.98 -6.02
C ALA A 176 -8.92 6.20 -7.07
N LEU A 177 -10.23 6.44 -7.16
CA LEU A 177 -11.10 5.82 -8.16
C LEU A 177 -10.67 6.18 -9.59
N ALA A 178 -10.16 7.38 -9.83
CA ALA A 178 -9.61 7.76 -11.13
C ALA A 178 -8.38 6.91 -11.51
N VAL A 179 -7.47 6.65 -10.55
CA VAL A 179 -6.32 5.76 -10.77
C VAL A 179 -6.79 4.34 -11.15
N PHE A 180 -7.77 3.78 -10.42
CA PHE A 180 -8.30 2.45 -10.74
C PHE A 180 -8.98 2.38 -12.11
N ARG A 181 -9.73 3.41 -12.49
CA ARG A 181 -10.35 3.49 -13.83
C ARG A 181 -9.32 3.61 -14.94
N ASN A 182 -8.23 4.36 -14.73
CA ASN A 182 -7.13 4.44 -15.69
C ASN A 182 -6.46 3.08 -15.89
N TYR A 183 -6.20 2.35 -14.79
CA TYR A 183 -5.69 0.98 -14.83
C TYR A 183 -6.65 0.06 -15.61
N ARG A 184 -7.93 0.03 -15.25
CA ARG A 184 -8.94 -0.81 -15.94
C ARG A 184 -8.99 -0.52 -17.44
N LYS A 185 -9.01 0.76 -17.81
CA LYS A 185 -8.97 1.18 -19.20
C LYS A 185 -7.74 0.63 -19.94
N ALA A 186 -6.57 0.68 -19.32
CA ALA A 186 -5.35 0.15 -19.93
C ALA A 186 -5.39 -1.37 -20.11
N VAL A 187 -5.94 -2.11 -19.14
CA VAL A 187 -6.16 -3.56 -19.27
C VAL A 187 -7.19 -3.88 -20.37
N ASP A 188 -8.25 -3.07 -20.53
CA ASP A 188 -9.24 -3.27 -21.60
C ASP A 188 -8.67 -2.99 -23.01
N GLU A 189 -7.70 -2.10 -23.10
CA GLU A 189 -7.12 -1.63 -24.37
C GLU A 189 -5.86 -2.42 -24.79
N SER A 190 -5.21 -3.15 -23.88
CA SER A 190 -3.95 -3.85 -24.13
C SER A 190 -3.77 -5.11 -23.29
N ASP A 191 -3.33 -6.19 -23.94
CA ASP A 191 -2.91 -7.44 -23.29
C ASP A 191 -1.54 -7.32 -22.57
N GLU A 192 -0.87 -6.16 -22.67
CA GLU A 192 0.43 -5.93 -22.00
C GLU A 192 0.30 -5.71 -20.49
N VAL A 193 -0.90 -5.38 -19.99
CA VAL A 193 -1.15 -5.15 -18.56
C VAL A 193 -1.66 -6.43 -17.91
N VAL A 194 -0.77 -7.09 -17.15
CA VAL A 194 -1.09 -8.34 -16.48
C VAL A 194 -1.94 -8.10 -15.23
N VAL A 195 -3.15 -8.66 -15.20
CA VAL A 195 -3.99 -8.72 -13.99
C VAL A 195 -3.71 -10.03 -13.25
N TYR A 196 -3.00 -9.95 -12.12
CA TYR A 196 -2.75 -11.14 -11.31
C TYR A 196 -3.93 -11.49 -10.42
N ASN A 197 -4.46 -12.70 -10.59
CA ASN A 197 -5.34 -13.35 -9.63
C ASN A 197 -4.71 -14.69 -9.19
N ALA A 198 -4.26 -14.74 -7.93
CA ALA A 198 -3.60 -15.93 -7.36
C ALA A 198 -4.39 -17.24 -7.51
N ARG A 199 -5.71 -17.16 -7.66
CA ARG A 199 -6.60 -18.32 -7.82
C ARG A 199 -7.10 -18.51 -9.26
N GLY A 200 -7.04 -17.47 -10.09
CA GLY A 200 -7.46 -17.49 -11.49
C GLY A 200 -6.36 -17.88 -12.47
N GLY A 201 -5.09 -17.78 -12.06
CA GLY A 201 -3.96 -17.83 -12.98
C GLY A 201 -3.69 -16.45 -13.59
N THR A 202 -2.55 -16.30 -14.25
CA THR A 202 -2.31 -15.20 -15.19
C THR A 202 -2.96 -15.60 -16.51
N GLU A 203 -4.11 -15.02 -16.85
CA GLU A 203 -4.57 -15.01 -18.25
C GLU A 203 -3.83 -13.91 -19.01
#